data_AF-A0A1H8EK74-F1
#
_entry.id   AF-A0A1H8EK74-F1
#
_cell.length_a   1.000
_cell.length_b   1.000
_cell.length_c   1.000
_cell.angle_alpha   90.00
_cell.angle_beta   90.00
_cell.angle_gamma   90.00
#
_symmetry.space_group_name_H-M   'P 1'
#
loop_
_entity.id
_entity.type
_entity.pdbx_description
1 polymer ?
#
loop_
_entity_poly.entity_id
_entity_poly.type
_entity_poly.pdbx_seq_one_letter_code
_entity_poly.pdbx_strand_id
1 'polypeptide(L)'
;MLDTLSQDVGPAGDADEGVATLVHRLVADSRLLAQAEIALYKAKAAERIDAYKNAAIFFAVAGVLALSALIALLVGLIMTLATLIGPGFATAAVVVGTLVVAGILGMIGKGKLAPATPQVSS
;
A
#
# COMPACT_ATOMS: atom_id res chain seq x y z
N MET A 1 -69.42 31.56 -34.34
CA MET A 1 -68.73 32.51 -33.45
C MET A 1 -67.55 31.75 -32.88
N LEU A 2 -66.34 32.15 -33.29
CA LEU A 2 -65.12 31.35 -33.36
C LEU A 2 -64.25 31.54 -32.10
N ASP A 3 -64.62 30.93 -30.97
CA ASP A 3 -63.90 31.12 -29.69
C ASP A 3 -63.14 29.88 -29.19
N THR A 4 -62.89 28.89 -30.06
CA THR A 4 -62.15 27.67 -29.71
C THR A 4 -60.72 27.61 -30.26
N LEU A 5 -60.19 28.70 -30.82
CA LEU A 5 -58.84 28.75 -31.42
C LEU A 5 -57.80 29.55 -30.59
N SER A 6 -58.06 29.82 -29.32
CA SER A 6 -57.08 30.48 -28.43
C SER A 6 -56.50 29.52 -27.39
N GLN A 7 -56.47 28.22 -27.69
CA GLN A 7 -55.54 27.32 -27.02
C GLN A 7 -54.14 27.65 -27.54
N ASP A 8 -53.62 28.77 -27.04
CA ASP A 8 -52.24 29.18 -27.13
C ASP A 8 -51.41 28.03 -26.55
N VAL A 9 -50.82 27.26 -27.45
CA VAL A 9 -49.73 26.36 -27.15
C VAL A 9 -48.56 27.28 -26.78
N GLY A 10 -48.57 27.75 -25.53
CA GLY A 10 -47.44 28.38 -24.89
C GLY A 10 -46.24 27.43 -24.95
N PRO A 11 -45.04 27.96 -25.23
CA PRO A 11 -44.02 27.32 -26.04
C PRO A 11 -43.41 26.09 -25.35
N ALA A 12 -42.71 25.27 -26.13
CA ALA A 12 -41.89 24.13 -25.69
C ALA A 12 -40.82 24.43 -24.59
N GLY A 13 -40.90 25.55 -23.88
CA GLY A 13 -40.01 25.96 -22.79
C GLY A 13 -40.21 25.22 -21.46
N ASP A 14 -41.44 24.83 -21.08
CA ASP A 14 -41.68 24.23 -19.74
C ASP A 14 -41.10 22.81 -19.56
N ALA A 15 -41.17 21.99 -20.62
CA ALA A 15 -40.63 20.63 -20.60
C ALA A 15 -39.10 20.62 -20.64
N ASP A 16 -38.51 21.50 -21.45
CA ASP A 16 -37.06 21.69 -21.54
C ASP A 16 -36.50 22.26 -20.22
N GLU A 17 -37.23 23.14 -19.54
CA GLU A 17 -36.87 23.69 -18.23
C GLU A 17 -36.93 22.62 -17.11
N GLY A 18 -37.87 21.68 -17.20
CA GLY A 18 -37.94 20.50 -16.32
C GLY A 18 -36.78 19.52 -16.52
N VAL A 19 -36.44 19.20 -17.77
CA VAL A 19 -35.29 18.31 -18.11
C VAL A 19 -33.98 18.97 -17.67
N ALA A 20 -33.81 20.26 -17.94
CA ALA A 20 -32.64 21.03 -17.49
C ALA A 20 -32.49 20.99 -15.97
N THR A 21 -33.61 21.08 -15.22
CA THR A 21 -33.62 21.01 -13.76
C THR A 21 -33.24 19.62 -13.24
N LEU A 22 -33.70 18.54 -13.88
CA LEU A 22 -33.33 17.16 -13.51
C LEU A 22 -31.85 16.86 -13.77
N VAL A 23 -31.34 17.30 -14.93
CA VAL A 23 -29.92 17.19 -15.26
C VAL A 23 -29.08 17.98 -14.25
N HIS A 24 -29.51 19.19 -13.89
CA HIS A 24 -28.80 20.00 -12.90
C HIS A 24 -28.75 19.32 -11.53
N ARG A 25 -29.84 18.68 -11.09
CA ARG A 25 -29.89 17.88 -9.85
C ARG A 25 -29.01 16.64 -9.93
N LEU A 26 -29.03 15.88 -11.02
CA LEU A 26 -28.17 14.70 -11.18
C LEU A 26 -26.68 15.06 -11.21
N VAL A 27 -26.32 16.19 -11.81
CA VAL A 27 -24.95 16.74 -11.79
C VAL A 27 -24.57 17.18 -10.37
N ALA A 28 -25.49 17.78 -9.62
CA ALA A 28 -25.25 18.13 -8.22
C ALA A 28 -25.08 16.87 -7.33
N ASP A 29 -25.95 15.88 -7.49
CA ASP A 29 -25.92 14.63 -6.72
C ASP A 29 -24.69 13.77 -7.03
N SER A 30 -24.29 13.67 -8.30
CA SER A 30 -23.06 12.99 -8.70
C SER A 30 -21.81 13.67 -8.14
N ARG A 31 -21.80 15.01 -8.07
CA ARG A 31 -20.72 15.76 -7.43
C ARG A 31 -20.66 15.53 -5.92
N LEU A 32 -21.81 15.40 -5.25
CA LEU A 32 -21.86 15.05 -3.83
C LEU A 32 -21.38 13.63 -3.58
N LEU A 33 -21.77 12.67 -4.42
CA LEU A 33 -21.31 11.28 -4.35
C LEU A 33 -19.79 11.19 -4.53
N ALA A 34 -19.25 11.86 -5.55
CA ALA A 34 -17.81 11.88 -5.81
C ALA A 34 -17.02 12.45 -4.62
N GLN A 35 -17.53 13.51 -3.98
CA GLN A 35 -16.90 14.07 -2.78
C GLN A 35 -16.93 13.09 -1.60
N ALA A 36 -18.03 12.34 -1.42
CA ALA A 36 -18.16 11.33 -0.39
C ALA A 36 -17.20 10.15 -0.61
N GLU A 37 -17.06 9.67 -1.85
CA GLU A 37 -16.10 8.62 -2.17
C GLU A 37 -14.66 9.07 -1.94
N ILE A 38 -14.29 10.28 -2.37
CA ILE A 38 -12.97 10.84 -2.10
C ILE A 38 -12.71 10.94 -0.59
N ALA A 39 -13.70 11.39 0.19
CA ALA A 39 -13.58 11.46 1.64
C ALA A 39 -13.42 10.06 2.27
N LEU A 40 -14.15 9.06 1.78
CA LEU A 40 -14.06 7.66 2.21
C LEU A 40 -12.69 7.06 1.88
N TYR A 41 -12.20 7.24 0.65
CA TYR A 41 -10.86 6.81 0.25
C TYR A 41 -9.79 7.49 1.10
N LYS A 42 -9.92 8.78 1.37
CA LYS A 42 -9.00 9.53 2.22
C LYS A 42 -9.01 8.99 3.66
N ALA A 43 -10.19 8.68 4.21
CA ALA A 43 -10.32 8.11 5.55
C ALA A 43 -9.68 6.71 5.64
N LYS A 44 -9.99 5.82 4.70
CA LYS A 44 -9.37 4.49 4.62
C LYS A 44 -7.86 4.57 4.43
N ALA A 45 -7.38 5.51 3.61
CA ALA A 45 -5.95 5.73 3.42
C ALA A 45 -5.29 6.22 4.72
N ALA A 46 -5.89 7.19 5.41
CA ALA A 46 -5.39 7.70 6.67
C ALA A 46 -5.33 6.63 7.77
N GLU A 47 -6.40 5.82 7.90
CA GLU A 47 -6.47 4.73 8.88
C GLU A 47 -5.39 3.66 8.62
N ARG A 48 -5.17 3.30 7.35
CA ARG A 48 -4.07 2.41 6.95
C ARG A 48 -2.72 3.02 7.33
N ILE A 49 -2.48 4.28 6.98
CA ILE A 49 -1.20 4.97 7.21
C ILE A 49 -0.83 4.98 8.69
N ASP A 50 -1.77 5.29 9.58
CA ASP A 50 -1.48 5.32 11.02
C ASP A 50 -1.15 3.94 11.59
N ALA A 51 -1.82 2.88 11.12
CA ALA A 51 -1.48 1.50 11.47
C ALA A 51 -0.07 1.12 10.96
N TYR A 52 0.28 1.51 9.74
CA TYR A 52 1.62 1.25 9.18
C TYR A 52 2.71 2.08 9.85
N LYS A 53 2.43 3.29 10.34
CA LYS A 53 3.42 4.16 10.98
C LYS A 53 4.01 3.51 12.22
N ASN A 54 3.15 3.01 13.13
CA ASN A 54 3.60 2.36 14.34
C ASN A 54 4.33 1.05 14.02
N ALA A 55 3.78 0.25 13.10
CA ALA A 55 4.43 -0.98 12.65
C ALA A 55 5.82 -0.71 12.05
N ALA A 56 5.99 0.35 11.25
CA ALA A 56 7.26 0.74 10.66
C ALA A 56 8.30 1.14 11.71
N ILE A 57 7.91 1.90 12.74
CA ILE A 57 8.81 2.28 13.84
C ILE A 57 9.25 1.03 14.61
N PHE A 58 8.31 0.18 15.02
CA PHE A 58 8.64 -1.07 15.72
C PHE A 58 9.54 -1.96 14.87
N PHE A 59 9.28 -2.07 13.57
CA PHE A 59 10.09 -2.86 12.65
C PHE A 59 11.49 -2.26 12.46
N ALA A 60 11.62 -0.94 12.41
CA ALA A 60 12.91 -0.26 12.36
C ALA A 60 13.73 -0.53 13.63
N VAL A 61 13.12 -0.36 14.82
CA VAL A 61 13.78 -0.65 16.10
C VAL A 61 14.15 -2.12 16.21
N ALA A 62 13.24 -3.03 15.88
CA ALA A 62 13.50 -4.47 15.86
C ALA A 62 14.61 -4.83 14.89
N GLY A 63 14.67 -4.21 13.71
CA GLY A 63 15.74 -4.41 12.73
C GLY A 63 17.10 -3.98 13.25
N VAL A 64 17.19 -2.80 13.89
CA VAL A 64 18.42 -2.31 14.52
C VAL A 64 18.86 -3.24 15.67
N LEU A 65 17.93 -3.67 16.51
CA LEU A 65 18.23 -4.60 17.61
C LEU A 65 18.66 -5.98 17.09
N ALA A 66 18.00 -6.50 16.06
CA ALA A 66 18.36 -7.77 15.43
C ALA A 66 19.76 -7.70 14.81
N LEU A 67 20.10 -6.61 14.12
CA LEU A 67 21.43 -6.38 13.56
C LEU A 67 22.49 -6.29 14.67
N SER A 68 22.20 -5.54 15.74
CA SER A 68 23.09 -5.39 16.89
C SER A 68 23.35 -6.73 17.59
N ALA A 69 22.28 -7.51 17.81
CA ALA A 69 22.36 -8.85 18.39
C ALA A 69 23.13 -9.82 17.49
N LEU A 70 22.93 -9.76 16.17
CA LEU A 70 23.70 -10.57 15.22
C LEU A 70 25.20 -10.26 15.30
N ILE A 71 25.58 -8.97 15.31
CA ILE A 71 26.99 -8.57 15.45
C ILE A 71 27.57 -9.09 16.78
N ALA A 72 26.86 -8.89 17.90
CA ALA A 72 27.29 -9.36 19.21
C ALA A 72 27.43 -10.90 19.25
N LEU A 73 26.50 -11.63 18.64
CA LEU A 73 26.54 -13.09 18.51
C LEU A 73 27.77 -13.54 17.72
N LEU A 74 28.06 -12.90 16.58
CA LEU A 74 29.23 -13.24 15.76
C LEU A 74 30.53 -12.96 16.51
N VAL A 75 30.64 -11.83 17.20
CA VAL A 75 31.81 -11.50 18.04
C VAL A 75 31.98 -12.52 19.16
N GLY A 76 30.91 -12.87 19.87
CA GLY A 76 30.93 -13.89 20.92
C GLY A 76 31.33 -15.28 20.40
N LEU A 77 30.83 -15.65 19.22
CA LEU A 77 31.18 -16.90 18.56
C LEU A 77 32.65 -16.94 18.16
N ILE A 78 33.18 -15.84 17.60
CA ILE A 78 34.61 -15.70 17.27
C ILE A 78 35.45 -15.81 18.54
N MET A 79 35.10 -15.11 19.62
CA MET A 79 35.85 -15.17 20.89
C MET A 79 35.86 -16.59 21.46
N THR A 80 34.72 -17.26 21.46
CA THR A 80 34.60 -18.64 21.94
C THR A 80 35.46 -19.59 21.10
N LEU A 81 35.34 -19.51 19.77
CA LEU A 81 36.03 -20.41 18.85
C LEU A 81 37.53 -20.11 18.75
N ALA A 82 37.93 -18.85 18.93
CA ALA A 82 39.32 -18.43 18.97
C ALA A 82 40.10 -19.11 20.10
N THR A 83 39.44 -19.47 21.21
CA THR A 83 40.09 -20.24 22.30
C THR A 83 40.43 -21.68 21.92
N LEU A 84 39.77 -22.25 20.91
CA LEU A 84 39.96 -23.64 20.49
C LEU A 84 40.91 -23.77 19.29
N ILE A 85 40.71 -22.95 18.25
CA ILE A 85 41.42 -23.09 16.95
C ILE A 85 42.28 -21.87 16.58
N GLY A 86 42.37 -20.89 17.48
CA GLY A 86 43.07 -19.64 17.25
C GLY A 86 42.22 -18.59 16.52
N PRO A 87 42.54 -17.29 16.67
CA PRO A 87 41.70 -16.18 16.22
C PRO A 87 41.56 -16.08 14.69
N GLY A 88 42.60 -16.46 13.94
CA GLY A 88 42.57 -16.42 12.47
C GLY A 88 41.58 -17.43 11.87
N PHE A 89 41.64 -18.69 12.28
CA PHE A 89 40.73 -19.73 11.79
C PHE A 89 39.30 -19.54 12.30
N ALA A 90 39.14 -19.03 13.52
CA ALA A 90 37.82 -18.71 14.08
C ALA A 90 37.08 -17.65 13.26
N THR A 91 37.74 -16.54 12.93
CA THR A 91 37.14 -15.47 12.12
C THR A 91 36.78 -15.97 10.71
N ALA A 92 37.68 -16.72 10.06
CA ALA A 92 37.43 -17.29 8.75
C ALA A 92 36.22 -18.23 8.74
N ALA A 93 36.13 -19.15 9.71
CA ALA A 93 35.02 -20.10 9.83
C ALA A 93 33.67 -19.38 10.05
N VAL A 94 33.63 -18.40 10.95
CA VAL A 94 32.41 -17.63 11.23
C VAL A 94 31.98 -16.81 10.01
N VAL A 95 32.91 -16.15 9.32
CA VAL A 95 32.59 -15.36 8.11
C VAL A 95 32.01 -16.25 7.02
N VAL A 96 32.66 -17.38 6.71
CA VAL A 96 32.17 -18.32 5.69
C VAL A 96 30.79 -18.86 6.07
N GLY A 97 30.61 -19.31 7.32
CA GLY A 97 29.32 -19.81 7.79
C GLY A 97 28.21 -18.75 7.68
N THR A 98 28.48 -17.51 8.07
CA THR A 98 27.51 -16.42 8.02
C THR A 98 27.15 -16.05 6.57
N LEU A 99 28.13 -16.04 5.66
CA LEU A 99 27.89 -15.79 4.23
C LEU A 99 27.05 -16.87 3.57
N VAL A 100 27.24 -18.15 3.94
CA VAL A 100 26.40 -19.24 3.43
C VAL A 100 24.95 -19.03 3.86
N VAL A 101 24.71 -18.71 5.13
CA VAL A 101 23.36 -18.43 5.65
C VAL A 101 22.76 -17.21 4.95
N ALA A 102 23.51 -16.11 4.82
CA ALA A 102 23.05 -14.90 4.13
C ALA A 102 22.72 -15.16 2.65
N GLY A 103 23.53 -15.97 1.96
CA GLY A 103 23.30 -16.38 0.58
C GLY A 103 21.99 -17.17 0.42
N ILE A 104 21.74 -18.14 1.30
CA ILE A 104 20.48 -18.91 1.31
C ILE A 104 19.29 -17.99 1.54
N LEU A 105 19.37 -17.12 2.55
CA LEU A 105 18.29 -16.19 2.87
C LEU A 105 18.01 -15.22 1.71
N GLY A 106 19.08 -14.73 1.05
CA GLY A 106 18.99 -13.87 -0.12
C GLY A 106 18.32 -14.54 -1.32
N MET A 107 18.60 -15.83 -1.57
CA MET A 107 17.94 -16.60 -2.63
C MET A 107 16.44 -16.77 -2.34
N ILE A 108 16.07 -17.10 -1.10
CA ILE A 108 14.66 -17.22 -0.69
C ILE A 108 13.96 -15.87 -0.84
N GLY A 109 14.62 -14.78 -0.44
CA GLY A 109 14.10 -13.41 -0.57
C GLY A 109 13.85 -13.02 -2.03
N LYS A 110 14.80 -13.29 -2.92
CA LYS A 110 14.68 -13.03 -4.35
C LYS A 110 13.46 -13.73 -4.96
N GLY A 111 13.14 -14.94 -4.53
CA GLY A 111 11.96 -15.69 -5.00
C GLY A 111 10.62 -15.03 -4.65
N LYS A 112 10.57 -14.24 -3.56
CA LYS A 112 9.35 -13.52 -3.12
C LYS A 112 9.14 -12.18 -3.82
N LEU A 113 10.13 -11.70 -4.57
CA LEU A 113 10.06 -10.45 -5.33
C LEU A 113 9.61 -10.67 -6.79
N ALA A 114 9.18 -11.88 -7.16
CA ALA A 114 8.67 -12.16 -8.49
C ALA A 114 7.41 -11.32 -8.77
N PRO A 115 7.38 -10.52 -9.85
CA PRO A 115 6.20 -9.73 -10.22
C PRO A 115 5.01 -10.67 -10.40
N ALA A 116 3.86 -10.35 -9.80
CA ALA A 116 2.62 -11.04 -10.05
C ALA A 116 2.28 -10.89 -11.54
N THR A 117 2.53 -11.92 -12.34
CA THR A 117 2.08 -11.98 -13.74
C THR A 117 0.56 -11.87 -13.73
N PRO A 118 -0.04 -10.83 -14.34
CA PRO A 118 -1.48 -10.73 -14.47
C PRO A 118 -1.97 -11.95 -15.25
N GLN A 119 -2.58 -12.89 -14.54
CA GLN A 119 -3.27 -14.03 -15.11
C GLN A 119 -4.52 -13.48 -15.80
N VAL A 120 -4.40 -13.13 -17.07
CA VAL A 120 -5.55 -12.79 -17.91
C VAL A 120 -6.26 -14.10 -18.22
N SER A 121 -7.32 -14.40 -17.46
CA SER A 121 -8.24 -15.50 -17.76
C SER A 121 -9.01 -15.17 -19.04
N SER A 122 -8.71 -15.88 -20.12
CA SER A 122 -9.50 -15.97 -21.35
C SER A 122 -10.74 -16.82 -21.15
#